data_AF-A0A0B4H631-F1
#
_entry.id   AF-A0A0B4H631-F1
#
_cell.length_a   1.000
_cell.length_b   1.000
_cell.length_c   1.000
_cell.angle_alpha   90.00
_cell.angle_beta   90.00
_cell.angle_gamma   90.00
#
_symmetry.space_group_name_H-M   'P 1'
#
loop_
_entity.id
_entity.type
_entity.pdbx_description
1 polymer ?
#
loop_
_entity_poly.entity_id
_entity_poly.type
_entity_poly.pdbx_seq_one_letter_code
_entity_poly.pdbx_strand_id
1 'polypeptide(L)'
;MDTVTKQLFRVERLPTGGYGDQDDDFALKIIGPDFAAPKKPTEHCKPADYVPEMLTQPVRSDFKALNVLQPEGASFTVTDNSLLRLGRRAKYARHHVWVTRHADYELWAGGEFTNMSREEEAGCYDAAARNDDVENTDVVAWAVFGFTHSPRVEDWLVMPVERHELHLRPVDFFNVNPALDVPSHLNTASVLVDGECCANGD
;
A
#
# COMPACT_ATOMS: atom_id res chain seq x y z
N MET A 1 -38.43 5.12 11.50
CA MET A 1 -39.90 5.21 11.60
C MET A 1 -40.31 6.54 11.00
N ASP A 2 -41.19 6.54 10.00
CA ASP A 2 -41.77 7.77 9.47
C ASP A 2 -42.82 8.29 10.48
N THR A 3 -42.62 9.50 10.99
CA THR A 3 -43.52 10.09 11.98
C THR A 3 -44.79 10.69 11.37
N VAL A 4 -44.86 10.87 10.03
CA VAL A 4 -46.03 11.43 9.35
C VAL A 4 -46.99 10.32 8.90
N THR A 5 -46.48 9.23 8.33
CA THR A 5 -47.31 8.12 7.81
C THR A 5 -47.60 7.02 8.83
N LYS A 6 -46.94 7.05 10.01
CA LYS A 6 -47.02 6.03 11.09
C LYS A 6 -46.78 4.58 10.63
N GLN A 7 -46.11 4.38 9.50
CA GLN A 7 -45.68 3.04 9.08
C GLN A 7 -44.27 2.76 9.60
N LEU A 8 -44.05 1.55 10.13
CA LEU A 8 -42.71 1.06 10.43
C LEU A 8 -42.00 0.77 9.11
N PHE A 9 -40.88 1.47 8.84
CA PHE A 9 -39.99 1.09 7.76
C PHE A 9 -39.34 -0.26 8.07
N ARG A 10 -39.20 -1.10 7.03
CA ARG A 10 -38.50 -2.38 7.07
C ARG A 10 -37.04 -2.14 7.48
N VAL A 11 -36.65 -2.70 8.62
CA VAL A 11 -35.24 -2.76 9.04
C VAL A 11 -34.69 -4.09 8.54
N GLU A 12 -33.86 -4.06 7.50
CA GLU A 12 -33.06 -5.23 7.13
C GLU A 12 -31.88 -5.36 8.11
N ARG A 13 -31.72 -6.54 8.71
CA ARG A 13 -30.62 -6.84 9.63
C ARG A 13 -29.31 -6.89 8.84
N LEU A 14 -28.28 -6.18 9.31
CA LEU A 14 -26.95 -6.18 8.71
C LEU A 14 -26.22 -7.52 8.97
N PRO A 15 -25.42 -8.02 8.01
CA PRO A 15 -24.74 -9.31 8.10
C PRO A 15 -23.50 -9.19 8.99
N THR A 16 -23.67 -9.24 10.31
CA THR A 16 -22.56 -9.35 11.26
C THR A 16 -22.22 -10.83 11.45
N GLY A 17 -21.48 -11.41 10.50
CA GLY A 17 -21.10 -12.82 10.54
C GLY A 17 -20.28 -13.14 11.79
N GLY A 18 -20.89 -13.89 12.72
CA GLY A 18 -20.27 -14.41 13.93
C GLY A 18 -20.12 -15.94 13.87
N TYR A 19 -19.08 -16.46 14.51
CA TYR A 19 -18.80 -17.90 14.61
C TYR A 19 -19.94 -18.59 15.39
N GLY A 20 -20.76 -19.38 14.67
CA GLY A 20 -22.00 -20.00 15.15
C GLY A 20 -23.18 -19.89 14.18
N ASP A 21 -23.12 -18.98 13.20
CA ASP A 21 -24.18 -18.78 12.19
C ASP A 21 -24.17 -19.80 11.03
N GLN A 22 -23.30 -20.82 11.07
CA GLN A 22 -23.16 -21.79 9.96
C GLN A 22 -24.18 -22.93 10.02
N ASP A 23 -24.65 -23.28 11.21
CA ASP A 23 -25.52 -24.45 11.42
C ASP A 23 -27.01 -24.10 11.55
N ASP A 24 -27.33 -22.82 11.80
CA ASP A 24 -28.69 -22.30 11.81
C ASP A 24 -28.91 -21.41 10.59
N ASP A 25 -29.29 -22.04 9.46
CA ASP A 25 -29.92 -21.40 8.30
C ASP A 25 -31.11 -20.56 8.83
N PHE A 26 -30.87 -19.28 9.16
CA PHE A 26 -31.87 -18.34 9.66
C PHE A 26 -33.01 -18.31 8.66
N ALA A 27 -34.07 -19.04 8.98
CA ALA A 27 -35.29 -19.14 8.21
C ALA A 27 -35.84 -17.73 8.00
N LEU A 28 -35.57 -17.17 6.83
CA LEU A 28 -36.37 -16.11 6.25
C LEU A 28 -37.72 -16.77 5.93
N LYS A 29 -38.60 -16.80 6.95
CA LYS A 29 -40.00 -17.14 6.74
C LYS A 29 -40.50 -16.22 5.62
N ILE A 30 -40.86 -16.87 4.53
CA ILE A 30 -41.52 -16.32 3.35
C ILE A 30 -42.47 -15.20 3.80
N ILE A 31 -42.23 -13.96 3.36
CA ILE A 31 -43.02 -12.77 3.71
C ILE A 31 -44.44 -12.83 3.09
N GLY A 32 -44.68 -13.83 2.26
CA GLY A 32 -45.95 -14.17 1.63
C GLY A 32 -45.70 -15.09 0.42
N PRO A 33 -46.68 -15.86 -0.03
CA PRO A 33 -46.52 -16.88 -1.09
C PRO A 33 -46.00 -16.33 -2.44
N ASP A 34 -46.00 -15.01 -2.63
CA ASP A 34 -45.63 -14.34 -3.88
C ASP A 34 -44.16 -13.86 -3.94
N PHE A 35 -43.37 -14.11 -2.90
CA PHE A 35 -41.97 -13.65 -2.85
C PHE A 35 -40.99 -14.80 -3.08
N ALA A 36 -40.12 -14.63 -4.08
CA ALA A 36 -39.01 -15.55 -4.32
C ALA A 36 -38.09 -15.61 -3.10
N ALA A 37 -37.61 -16.82 -2.77
CA ALA A 37 -36.65 -17.00 -1.70
C ALA A 37 -35.41 -16.13 -1.97
N PRO A 38 -34.90 -15.38 -0.97
CA PRO A 38 -33.69 -14.61 -1.13
C PRO A 38 -32.53 -15.55 -1.43
N LYS A 39 -31.69 -15.19 -2.41
CA LYS A 39 -30.46 -15.93 -2.72
C LYS A 39 -29.57 -15.95 -1.49
N LYS A 40 -28.90 -17.09 -1.23
CA LYS A 40 -28.02 -17.17 -0.06
C LYS A 40 -26.87 -16.17 -0.25
N PRO A 41 -26.58 -15.30 0.72
CA PRO A 41 -25.52 -14.30 0.57
C PRO A 41 -24.16 -14.93 0.26
N THR A 42 -23.92 -16.17 0.68
CA THR A 42 -22.68 -16.91 0.45
C THR A 42 -22.70 -17.81 -0.79
N GLU A 43 -23.82 -17.88 -1.53
CA GLU A 43 -23.98 -18.76 -2.69
C GLU A 43 -22.96 -18.46 -3.81
N HIS A 44 -22.48 -17.21 -3.86
CA HIS A 44 -21.47 -16.76 -4.82
C HIS A 44 -20.04 -16.79 -4.26
N CYS A 45 -19.86 -17.04 -2.96
CA CYS A 45 -18.55 -17.06 -2.32
C CYS A 45 -17.87 -18.40 -2.62
N LYS A 46 -16.71 -18.35 -3.27
CA LYS A 46 -15.79 -19.50 -3.38
C LYS A 46 -14.69 -19.35 -2.33
N PRO A 47 -14.13 -20.45 -1.80
CA PRO A 47 -12.92 -20.39 -0.98
C PRO A 47 -11.83 -19.57 -1.69
N ALA A 48 -11.21 -18.63 -0.97
CA ALA A 48 -10.15 -17.78 -1.50
C ALA A 48 -8.75 -18.33 -1.20
N ASP A 49 -8.65 -19.62 -0.92
CA ASP A 49 -7.37 -20.27 -0.64
C ASP A 49 -6.54 -20.32 -1.93
N TYR A 50 -5.38 -19.66 -1.89
CA TYR A 50 -4.47 -19.62 -3.01
C TYR A 50 -3.69 -20.95 -3.08
N VAL A 51 -4.20 -21.88 -3.88
CA VAL A 51 -3.50 -23.12 -4.25
C VAL A 51 -3.13 -23.03 -5.73
N PRO A 52 -1.84 -22.83 -6.09
CA PRO A 52 -1.41 -22.60 -7.47
C PRO A 52 -1.90 -23.68 -8.45
N GLU A 53 -1.92 -24.93 -7.98
CA GLU A 53 -2.29 -26.12 -8.76
C GLU A 53 -3.80 -26.22 -9.03
N MET A 54 -4.63 -25.53 -8.24
CA MET A 54 -6.10 -25.53 -8.36
C MET A 54 -6.63 -24.27 -9.07
N LEU A 55 -5.75 -23.43 -9.61
CA LEU A 55 -6.16 -22.27 -10.39
C LEU A 55 -6.80 -22.74 -11.70
N THR A 56 -8.09 -22.44 -11.84
CA THR A 56 -8.86 -22.71 -13.08
C THR A 56 -8.60 -21.69 -14.18
N GLN A 57 -7.94 -20.58 -13.84
CA GLN A 57 -7.59 -19.49 -14.74
C GLN A 57 -6.07 -19.45 -14.98
N PRO A 58 -5.62 -19.07 -16.18
CA PRO A 58 -4.19 -18.98 -16.47
C PRO A 58 -3.51 -17.94 -15.57
N VAL A 59 -2.26 -18.22 -15.20
CA VAL A 59 -1.42 -17.24 -14.52
C VAL A 59 -1.19 -16.06 -15.45
N ARG A 60 -1.28 -14.86 -14.88
CA ARG A 60 -1.15 -13.61 -15.62
C ARG A 60 0.29 -13.46 -16.15
N SER A 61 0.43 -12.98 -17.39
CA SER A 61 1.73 -12.81 -18.07
C SER A 61 2.11 -11.36 -18.33
N ASP A 62 1.27 -10.40 -17.93
CA ASP A 62 1.56 -8.96 -18.04
C ASP A 62 2.25 -8.44 -16.77
N PHE A 63 2.97 -7.32 -16.90
CA PHE A 63 3.57 -6.66 -15.74
C PHE A 63 2.51 -5.86 -14.99
N LYS A 64 2.41 -6.07 -13.68
CA LYS A 64 1.64 -5.19 -12.81
C LYS A 64 2.52 -4.07 -12.28
N ALA A 65 1.96 -2.87 -12.24
CA ALA A 65 2.66 -1.71 -11.71
C ALA A 65 3.07 -1.93 -10.25
N LEU A 66 4.29 -1.50 -9.90
CA LEU A 66 4.70 -1.37 -8.51
C LEU A 66 3.71 -0.43 -7.81
N ASN A 67 3.02 -0.94 -6.79
CA ASN A 67 2.04 -0.14 -6.07
C ASN A 67 2.72 0.59 -4.91
N VAL A 68 3.03 1.86 -5.11
CA VAL A 68 3.50 2.75 -4.05
C VAL A 68 2.30 3.25 -3.28
N LEU A 69 2.01 2.59 -2.16
CA LEU A 69 0.95 3.01 -1.25
C LEU A 69 1.51 4.02 -0.26
N GLN A 70 1.20 5.29 -0.51
CA GLN A 70 1.51 6.38 0.40
C GLN A 70 0.26 6.70 1.24
N PRO A 71 0.28 6.44 2.57
CA PRO A 71 -0.87 6.68 3.42
C PRO A 71 -1.20 8.17 3.56
N GLU A 72 -0.17 9.02 3.54
CA GLU A 72 -0.29 10.47 3.77
C GLU A 72 0.63 11.23 2.79
N GLY A 73 0.04 11.99 1.86
CA GLY A 73 0.73 12.96 1.04
C GLY A 73 1.00 14.24 1.82
N ALA A 74 2.06 14.98 1.48
CA ALA A 74 2.26 16.31 2.03
C ALA A 74 1.04 17.20 1.72
N SER A 75 0.34 17.67 2.75
CA SER A 75 -0.91 18.44 2.64
C SER A 75 -0.74 19.87 2.12
N PHE A 76 0.41 20.20 1.52
CA PHE A 76 0.73 21.55 1.06
C PHE A 76 1.33 21.54 -0.34
N THR A 77 0.97 22.55 -1.13
CA THR A 77 1.58 22.82 -2.43
C THR A 77 2.59 23.94 -2.29
N VAL A 78 3.84 23.68 -2.68
CA VAL A 78 4.87 24.70 -2.74
C VAL A 78 4.73 25.47 -4.05
N THR A 79 4.44 26.78 -3.97
CA THR A 79 4.40 27.66 -5.15
C THR A 79 5.57 28.64 -5.17
N ASP A 80 5.92 29.12 -6.37
CA ASP A 80 7.02 30.08 -6.58
C ASP A 80 6.82 31.44 -5.88
N ASN A 81 5.57 31.73 -5.47
CA ASN A 81 5.17 32.95 -4.77
C ASN A 81 5.25 32.83 -3.24
N SER A 82 5.73 31.71 -2.69
CA SER A 82 6.00 31.62 -1.26
C SER A 82 7.08 32.65 -0.89
N LEU A 83 6.77 33.54 0.06
CA LEU A 83 7.72 34.54 0.59
C LEU A 83 8.96 33.90 1.24
N LEU A 84 8.95 32.56 1.40
CA LEU A 84 10.05 31.75 1.87
C LEU A 84 10.87 31.25 0.67
N ARG A 85 12.17 31.57 0.66
CA ARG A 85 13.19 31.01 -0.27
C ARG A 85 13.17 29.48 -0.38
N LEU A 86 12.51 28.79 0.54
CA LEU A 86 12.38 27.34 0.58
C LEU A 86 11.80 26.76 -0.72
N GLY A 87 10.79 27.40 -1.33
CA GLY A 87 10.16 26.84 -2.54
C GLY A 87 11.06 26.84 -3.79
N ARG A 88 12.12 27.64 -3.78
CA ARG A 88 13.16 27.64 -4.82
C ARG A 88 14.28 26.64 -4.53
N ARG A 89 14.53 26.37 -3.25
CA ARG A 89 15.62 25.49 -2.76
C ARG A 89 15.21 24.03 -2.60
N ALA A 90 13.90 23.76 -2.56
CA ALA A 90 13.33 22.42 -2.43
C ALA A 90 12.26 22.21 -3.51
N LYS A 91 12.66 22.31 -4.77
CA LYS A 91 11.81 22.05 -5.94
C LYS A 91 11.41 20.57 -6.00
N TYR A 92 12.25 19.66 -5.52
CA TYR A 92 11.88 18.25 -5.34
C TYR A 92 10.59 18.06 -4.51
N ALA A 93 10.25 18.98 -3.61
CA ALA A 93 9.03 18.88 -2.80
C ALA A 93 7.73 19.27 -3.53
N ARG A 94 7.79 19.64 -4.82
CA ARG A 94 6.61 20.05 -5.61
C ARG A 94 5.71 18.89 -6.03
N HIS A 95 6.26 17.68 -6.10
CA HIS A 95 5.54 16.47 -6.48
C HIS A 95 5.82 15.36 -5.46
N HIS A 96 4.84 14.47 -5.25
CA HIS A 96 4.99 13.33 -4.34
C HIS A 96 5.91 12.25 -4.89
N VAL A 97 5.97 12.12 -6.22
CA VAL A 97 6.78 11.12 -6.91
C VAL A 97 7.43 11.78 -8.12
N TRP A 98 8.72 11.51 -8.30
CA TRP A 98 9.45 11.80 -9.52
C TRP A 98 10.03 10.51 -10.09
N VAL A 99 10.07 10.42 -11.41
CA VAL A 99 10.75 9.34 -12.12
C VAL A 99 11.72 9.99 -13.08
N THR A 100 13.00 9.66 -12.95
CA THR A 100 14.06 10.19 -13.82
C THR A 100 14.84 9.03 -14.41
N ARG A 101 15.43 9.23 -15.59
CA ARG A 101 16.39 8.28 -16.14
C ARG A 101 17.62 8.24 -15.23
N HIS A 102 18.18 7.05 -15.03
CA HIS A 102 19.40 6.88 -14.26
C HIS A 102 20.57 7.62 -14.94
N ALA A 103 21.29 8.42 -14.16
CA ALA A 103 22.54 9.06 -14.55
C ALA A 103 23.52 9.01 -13.37
N ASP A 104 24.80 8.82 -13.69
CA ASP A 104 25.84 8.73 -12.67
C ASP A 104 25.93 10.04 -11.89
N TYR A 105 26.18 9.93 -10.59
CA TYR A 105 26.36 11.04 -9.64
C TYR A 105 25.12 11.91 -9.37
N GLU A 106 23.92 11.52 -9.84
CA GLU A 106 22.65 12.16 -9.49
C GLU A 106 22.06 11.59 -8.20
N LEU A 107 22.69 11.87 -7.07
CA LEU A 107 22.35 11.27 -5.78
C LEU A 107 21.51 12.18 -4.88
N TRP A 108 21.58 13.49 -5.08
CA TRP A 108 21.10 14.48 -4.11
C TRP A 108 19.83 15.17 -4.62
N ALA A 109 18.68 14.87 -4.02
CA ALA A 109 17.40 15.41 -4.49
C ALA A 109 17.34 16.95 -4.51
N GLY A 110 18.04 17.63 -3.59
CA GLY A 110 18.14 19.10 -3.52
C GLY A 110 19.45 19.68 -4.08
N GLY A 111 20.27 18.88 -4.75
CA GLY A 111 21.62 19.27 -5.20
C GLY A 111 22.72 18.95 -4.20
N GLU A 112 23.97 18.92 -4.67
CA GLU A 112 25.15 18.60 -3.85
C GLU A 112 25.45 19.71 -2.80
N PHE A 113 25.30 20.98 -3.19
CA PHE A 113 25.68 22.12 -2.35
C PHE A 113 24.45 22.89 -1.84
N THR A 114 23.78 22.35 -0.83
CA THR A 114 22.52 22.92 -0.31
C THR A 114 22.71 24.07 0.69
N ASN A 115 23.83 24.12 1.42
CA ASN A 115 24.04 25.12 2.46
C ASN A 115 24.19 26.52 1.84
N MET A 116 23.41 27.49 2.34
CA MET A 116 23.34 28.85 1.80
C MET A 116 22.97 28.95 0.30
N SER A 117 22.50 27.85 -0.32
CA SER A 117 22.02 27.86 -1.69
C SER A 117 20.85 28.85 -1.83
N ARG A 118 20.75 29.50 -2.98
CA ARG A 118 19.62 30.39 -3.29
C ARG A 118 18.50 29.65 -4.03
N GLU A 119 18.86 28.55 -4.67
CA GLU A 119 18.02 27.73 -5.51
C GLU A 119 18.48 26.27 -5.42
N GLU A 120 17.61 25.34 -5.77
CA GLU A 120 17.98 23.95 -6.07
C GLU A 120 18.69 23.90 -7.42
N GLU A 121 19.90 23.34 -7.41
CA GLU A 121 20.78 23.18 -8.58
C GLU A 121 21.33 21.75 -8.59
N ALA A 122 21.33 21.10 -9.75
CA ALA A 122 21.76 19.71 -9.96
C ALA A 122 21.00 18.71 -9.06
N GLY A 123 19.72 18.98 -8.80
CA GLY A 123 18.82 18.15 -7.99
C GLY A 123 17.89 17.25 -8.80
N CYS A 124 16.95 16.61 -8.11
CA CYS A 124 15.91 15.76 -8.69
C CYS A 124 15.03 16.55 -9.69
N TYR A 125 14.76 17.83 -9.41
CA TYR A 125 14.01 18.68 -10.33
C TYR A 125 14.73 18.88 -11.66
N ASP A 126 16.04 19.16 -11.61
CA ASP A 126 16.85 19.38 -12.82
C ASP A 126 17.01 18.07 -13.62
N ALA A 127 17.10 16.94 -12.91
CA ALA A 127 17.10 15.62 -13.53
C ALA A 127 15.80 15.32 -14.29
N ALA A 128 14.65 15.64 -13.70
CA ALA A 128 13.36 15.51 -14.37
C ALA A 128 13.19 16.52 -15.53
N ALA A 129 13.72 17.73 -15.39
CA ALA A 129 13.62 18.79 -16.38
C ALA A 129 14.34 18.47 -17.70
N ARG A 130 15.27 17.50 -17.72
CA ARG A 130 15.86 16.99 -18.96
C ARG A 130 14.83 16.35 -19.88
N ASN A 131 13.71 15.88 -19.34
CA ASN A 131 12.65 15.20 -20.07
C ASN A 131 13.20 14.02 -20.91
N ASP A 132 14.12 13.28 -20.30
CA ASP A 132 14.68 12.06 -20.88
C ASP A 132 13.60 10.97 -20.98
N ASP A 133 13.75 10.08 -21.96
CA ASP A 133 12.89 8.90 -22.05
C ASP A 133 13.16 7.94 -20.87
N VAL A 134 12.08 7.49 -20.25
CA VAL A 134 12.06 6.61 -19.06
C VAL A 134 11.38 5.27 -19.35
N GLU A 135 10.84 5.07 -20.55
CA GLU A 135 10.16 3.83 -20.91
C GLU A 135 11.19 2.72 -21.20
N ASN A 136 11.09 1.59 -20.47
CA ASN A 136 12.01 0.44 -20.61
C ASN A 136 13.50 0.79 -20.48
N THR A 137 13.82 1.78 -19.63
CA THR A 137 15.20 2.16 -19.31
C THR A 137 15.50 1.97 -17.82
N ASP A 138 16.76 2.10 -17.45
CA ASP A 138 17.14 2.23 -16.04
C ASP A 138 16.62 3.57 -15.49
N VAL A 139 15.81 3.49 -14.44
CA VAL A 139 15.12 4.64 -13.84
C VAL A 139 15.43 4.77 -12.36
N VAL A 140 15.32 5.98 -11.86
CA VAL A 140 15.36 6.32 -10.43
C VAL A 140 14.00 6.89 -10.04
N ALA A 141 13.39 6.31 -9.01
CA ALA A 141 12.14 6.79 -8.43
C ALA A 141 12.42 7.57 -7.14
N TRP A 142 12.00 8.83 -7.10
CA TRP A 142 12.15 9.71 -5.95
C TRP A 142 10.79 9.84 -5.25
N ALA A 143 10.65 9.22 -4.08
CA ALA A 143 9.45 9.32 -3.27
C ALA A 143 9.58 10.45 -2.25
N VAL A 144 8.65 11.41 -2.28
CA VAL A 144 8.61 12.56 -1.38
C VAL A 144 7.46 12.39 -0.40
N PHE A 145 7.82 12.18 0.86
CA PHE A 145 6.89 12.04 1.97
C PHE A 145 7.29 12.97 3.11
N GLY A 146 6.30 13.34 3.93
CA GLY A 146 6.45 14.23 5.05
C GLY A 146 5.09 14.50 5.69
N PHE A 147 5.09 15.27 6.77
CA PHE A 147 3.87 15.63 7.48
C PHE A 147 3.83 17.13 7.74
N THR A 148 2.63 17.66 7.97
CA THR A 148 2.44 19.03 8.44
C THR A 148 2.32 18.97 9.96
N HIS A 149 3.39 19.34 10.67
CA HIS A 149 3.38 19.35 12.13
C HIS A 149 2.53 20.52 12.64
N SER A 150 1.33 20.25 13.12
CA SER A 150 0.53 21.19 13.93
C SER A 150 0.78 20.85 15.40
N PRO A 151 1.63 21.62 16.11
CA PRO A 151 2.04 21.27 17.46
C PRO A 151 0.86 21.17 18.42
N ARG A 152 0.93 20.21 19.33
CA ARG A 152 -0.09 19.97 20.36
C ARG A 152 0.52 20.09 21.74
N VAL A 153 -0.31 20.19 22.78
CA VAL A 153 0.19 20.30 24.17
C VAL A 153 0.90 19.03 24.64
N GLU A 154 0.56 17.89 24.03
CA GLU A 154 1.18 16.58 24.25
C GLU A 154 2.60 16.51 23.68
N ASP A 155 2.93 17.36 22.71
CA ASP A 155 4.29 17.43 22.14
C ASP A 155 5.26 18.11 23.12
N TRP A 156 4.75 18.70 24.21
CA TRP A 156 5.52 19.54 25.11
C TRP A 156 6.26 18.80 26.24
N LEU A 157 7.43 19.37 26.52
CA LEU A 157 8.68 18.86 27.10
C LEU A 157 9.35 17.78 26.28
N VAL A 158 8.65 16.70 25.93
CA VAL A 158 9.17 15.64 25.06
C VAL A 158 8.06 15.13 24.16
N MET A 159 8.23 15.27 22.85
CA MET A 159 7.28 14.79 21.85
C MET A 159 7.23 13.25 21.83
N PRO A 160 6.04 12.63 21.92
CA PRO A 160 5.88 11.20 21.67
C PRO A 160 6.22 10.81 20.22
N VAL A 161 6.47 9.53 19.98
CA VAL A 161 6.84 9.04 18.65
C VAL A 161 5.68 9.19 17.66
N GLU A 162 5.95 9.86 16.55
CA GLU A 162 5.15 9.83 15.32
C GLU A 162 5.83 8.90 14.30
N ARG A 163 5.05 8.03 13.64
CA ARG A 163 5.56 7.02 12.71
C ARG A 163 5.01 7.26 11.31
N HIS A 164 5.90 7.31 10.33
CA HIS A 164 5.56 7.23 8.91
C HIS A 164 6.10 5.93 8.33
N GLU A 165 5.31 5.28 7.49
CA GLU A 165 5.68 4.01 6.86
C GLU A 165 5.50 4.11 5.34
N LEU A 166 6.54 3.69 4.61
CA LEU A 166 6.52 3.47 3.17
C LEU A 166 6.65 1.98 2.92
N HIS A 167 5.74 1.44 2.12
CA HIS A 167 5.72 0.01 1.79
C HIS A 167 6.03 -0.18 0.31
N LEU A 168 7.17 -0.82 0.01
CA LEU A 168 7.46 -1.35 -1.32
C LEU A 168 7.02 -2.81 -1.34
N ARG A 169 5.84 -3.06 -1.91
CA ARG A 169 5.26 -4.42 -1.95
C ARG A 169 5.47 -5.03 -3.33
N PRO A 170 6.05 -6.24 -3.42
CA PRO A 170 6.07 -6.96 -4.67
C PRO A 170 4.62 -7.28 -5.08
N VAL A 171 4.26 -6.96 -6.31
CA VAL A 171 2.95 -7.28 -6.87
C VAL A 171 3.20 -8.00 -8.19
N ASP A 172 2.72 -9.24 -8.29
CA ASP A 172 2.96 -10.14 -9.44
C ASP A 172 4.46 -10.36 -9.75
N PHE A 173 5.32 -10.19 -8.73
CA PHE A 173 6.76 -10.44 -8.83
C PHE A 173 7.11 -11.93 -8.67
N PHE A 174 6.36 -12.64 -7.83
CA PHE A 174 6.53 -14.06 -7.57
C PHE A 174 5.36 -14.84 -8.17
N ASN A 175 5.63 -16.05 -8.66
CA ASN A 175 4.59 -16.93 -9.20
C ASN A 175 3.64 -17.47 -8.11
N VAL A 176 4.10 -17.48 -6.85
CA VAL A 176 3.36 -17.97 -5.68
C VAL A 176 3.70 -17.09 -4.48
N ASN A 177 2.95 -17.20 -3.39
CA ASN A 177 3.26 -16.50 -2.14
C ASN A 177 4.68 -16.86 -1.66
N PRO A 178 5.61 -15.89 -1.55
CA PRO A 178 7.00 -16.16 -1.17
C PRO A 178 7.16 -16.63 0.29
N ALA A 179 6.11 -16.51 1.12
CA ALA A 179 6.14 -16.96 2.51
C ALA A 179 5.43 -18.31 2.72
N LEU A 180 5.09 -19.03 1.64
CA LEU A 180 4.30 -20.27 1.72
C LEU A 180 5.04 -21.41 2.43
N ASP A 181 6.36 -21.46 2.30
CA ASP A 181 7.24 -22.47 2.92
C ASP A 181 7.73 -22.08 4.32
N VAL A 182 7.37 -20.89 4.80
CA VAL A 182 7.77 -20.41 6.11
C VAL A 182 6.88 -21.06 7.19
N PRO A 183 7.44 -21.89 8.08
CA PRO A 183 6.66 -22.51 9.14
C PRO A 183 6.12 -21.44 10.11
N SER A 184 4.87 -21.59 10.53
CA SER A 184 4.20 -20.63 11.44
C SER A 184 4.79 -20.64 12.85
N HIS A 185 5.49 -21.70 13.24
CA HIS A 185 6.09 -21.88 14.54
C HIS A 185 7.52 -22.40 14.43
N LEU A 186 8.33 -22.02 15.42
CA LEU A 186 9.69 -22.51 15.54
C LEU A 186 9.66 -24.02 15.76
N ASN A 187 10.28 -24.78 14.86
CA ASN A 187 10.41 -26.22 15.02
C ASN A 187 11.45 -26.50 16.12
N THR A 188 11.01 -26.91 17.32
CA THR A 188 11.90 -27.24 18.44
C THR A 188 12.76 -28.48 18.20
N ALA A 189 12.47 -29.29 17.18
CA ALA A 189 13.35 -30.36 16.73
C ALA A 189 14.44 -29.88 15.75
N SER A 190 14.37 -28.63 15.28
CA SER A 190 15.40 -28.03 14.42
C SER A 190 16.64 -27.73 15.26
N VAL A 191 17.68 -28.56 15.12
CA VAL A 191 18.99 -28.35 15.72
C VAL A 191 19.99 -27.90 14.65
N LEU A 192 20.96 -27.06 15.03
CA LEU A 192 22.08 -26.75 14.14
C LEU A 192 22.80 -28.05 13.82
N VAL A 193 22.96 -28.38 12.54
CA VAL A 193 23.70 -29.59 12.14
C VAL A 193 25.19 -29.30 12.31
N ASP A 194 25.79 -29.84 13.37
CA ASP A 194 27.24 -29.89 13.54
C ASP A 194 27.84 -30.89 12.54
N GLY A 195 28.13 -30.42 11.32
CA GLY A 195 28.97 -31.13 10.34
C GLY A 195 28.26 -31.89 9.22
N GLU A 196 28.76 -31.66 8.00
CA GLU A 196 28.69 -32.50 6.79
C GLU A 196 27.33 -33.07 6.32
N CYS A 197 26.26 -32.26 6.32
CA CYS A 197 25.15 -32.53 5.40
C CYS A 197 25.30 -31.63 4.16
N CYS A 198 25.32 -32.24 2.97
CA CYS A 198 25.45 -31.62 1.63
C CYS A 198 26.87 -31.32 1.10
N ALA A 199 27.94 -31.90 1.66
CA ALA A 199 29.29 -31.78 1.05
C ALA A 199 29.53 -32.70 -0.16
N ASN A 200 28.67 -33.71 -0.38
CA ASN A 200 28.75 -34.63 -1.52
C ASN A 200 27.38 -34.73 -2.20
N GLY A 201 27.14 -33.85 -3.16
CA GLY A 201 26.11 -34.01 -4.17
C GLY A 201 26.76 -33.76 -5.53
N ASP A 202 26.97 -34.85 -6.27
CA ASP A 202 27.35 -34.85 -7.69
C ASP A 202 26.33 -34.10 -8.57
#